data_AF-A0A1J0TYB5-F1
#
_entry.id   AF-A0A1J0TYB5-F1
#
_cell.length_a   1.000
_cell.length_b   1.000
_cell.length_c   1.000
_cell.angle_alpha   90.00
_cell.angle_beta   90.00
_cell.angle_gamma   90.00
#
_symmetry.space_group_name_H-M   'P 1'
#
loop_
_entity.id
_entity.type
_entity.pdbx_description
1 polymer ?
#
loop_
_entity_poly.entity_id
_entity_poly.type
_entity_poly.pdbx_seq_one_letter_code
_entity_poly.pdbx_strand_id
1 'polypeptide(L)'
;MIKHENGPKLRAWRDTITREALRIGGSDWTPIDGPVRLHVALTVPAPSRVNISAVEPIEHGMVPRCAPMTTPDVDKLLRAVQDALSPRDDRKAGETTKLRARRFKLLTDDCRIVDSLAAKTYPCPGHTHPWALPWPGAVIRISSLDVDTPPFPNSTLRRPDAFPPEVGELRDAVGLRRAAV
;
A
#
# COMPACT_ATOMS: atom_id res chain seq x y z
N MET A 1 -20.57 20.66 -4.28
CA MET A 1 -20.43 19.39 -5.02
C MET A 1 -18.95 19.10 -5.19
N ILE A 2 -18.35 18.37 -4.24
CA ILE A 2 -16.93 18.02 -4.30
C ILE A 2 -16.80 16.91 -5.36
N LYS A 3 -16.36 17.29 -6.57
CA LYS A 3 -16.02 16.32 -7.62
C LYS A 3 -14.88 15.45 -7.08
N HIS A 4 -15.10 14.14 -7.00
CA HIS A 4 -14.03 13.16 -6.85
C HIS A 4 -13.17 13.16 -8.11
N GLU A 5 -12.22 14.10 -8.21
CA GLU A 5 -11.38 14.29 -9.41
C GLU A 5 -10.52 13.06 -9.78
N ASN A 6 -10.41 12.07 -8.88
CA ASN A 6 -9.56 10.89 -9.07
C ASN A 6 -10.28 9.54 -9.15
N GLY A 7 -11.62 9.50 -9.32
CA GLY A 7 -12.39 8.24 -9.31
C GLY A 7 -11.82 7.11 -10.20
N PRO A 8 -11.59 7.35 -11.51
CA PRO A 8 -11.04 6.34 -12.40
C PRO A 8 -9.59 5.95 -12.09
N LYS A 9 -8.73 6.91 -11.74
CA LYS A 9 -7.31 6.66 -11.41
C LYS A 9 -7.18 5.87 -10.10
N LEU A 10 -7.98 6.21 -9.10
CA LEU A 10 -8.03 5.49 -7.83
C LEU A 10 -8.52 4.06 -8.05
N ARG A 11 -9.56 3.87 -8.85
CA ARG A 11 -10.05 2.54 -9.23
C ARG A 11 -8.96 1.72 -9.91
N ALA A 12 -8.32 2.27 -10.94
CA ALA A 12 -7.23 1.61 -11.64
C ALA A 12 -6.08 1.22 -10.71
N TRP A 13 -5.72 2.09 -9.76
CA TRP A 13 -4.71 1.79 -8.75
C TRP A 13 -5.14 0.65 -7.81
N ARG A 14 -6.37 0.66 -7.29
CA ARG A 14 -6.92 -0.45 -6.48
C ARG A 14 -6.91 -1.77 -7.26
N ASP A 15 -7.24 -1.72 -8.55
CA ASP A 15 -7.23 -2.89 -9.42
C ASP A 15 -5.82 -3.47 -9.60
N THR A 16 -4.75 -2.68 -9.42
CA THR A 16 -3.37 -3.21 -9.39
C THR A 16 -3.12 -4.04 -8.15
N ILE A 17 -3.58 -3.60 -6.97
CA ILE A 17 -3.48 -4.36 -5.71
C ILE A 17 -4.23 -5.69 -5.84
N THR A 18 -5.49 -5.66 -6.30
CA THR A 18 -6.30 -6.86 -6.50
C THR A 18 -5.61 -7.85 -7.46
N ARG A 19 -4.96 -7.34 -8.52
CA ARG A 19 -4.27 -8.16 -9.52
C ARG A 19 -2.99 -8.79 -8.99
N GLU A 20 -2.18 -8.04 -8.23
CA GLU A 20 -0.98 -8.63 -7.60
C GLU A 20 -1.38 -9.65 -6.54
N ALA A 21 -2.45 -9.40 -5.77
CA ALA A 21 -2.99 -10.36 -4.82
C ALA A 21 -3.46 -11.66 -5.50
N LEU A 22 -4.18 -11.55 -6.63
CA LEU A 22 -4.56 -12.72 -7.44
C LEU A 22 -3.34 -13.47 -7.99
N ARG A 23 -2.28 -12.75 -8.41
CA ARG A 23 -1.06 -13.39 -8.92
C ARG A 23 -0.34 -14.21 -7.84
N ILE A 24 -0.35 -13.72 -6.60
CA ILE A 24 0.28 -14.40 -5.46
C ILE A 24 -0.60 -15.54 -4.94
N GLY A 25 -1.90 -15.30 -4.75
CA GLY A 25 -2.84 -16.26 -4.18
C GLY A 25 -3.31 -17.36 -5.15
N GLY A 26 -3.20 -17.12 -6.46
CA GLY A 26 -3.70 -18.02 -7.50
C GLY A 26 -5.22 -17.97 -7.71
N SER A 27 -5.71 -18.69 -8.73
CA SER A 27 -7.13 -18.75 -9.09
C SER A 27 -8.00 -19.46 -8.07
N ASP A 28 -7.41 -20.39 -7.31
CA ASP A 28 -8.11 -21.25 -6.35
C ASP A 28 -8.20 -20.61 -4.96
N TRP A 29 -7.78 -19.35 -4.84
CA TRP A 29 -7.85 -18.59 -3.61
C TRP A 29 -9.27 -18.51 -3.07
N THR A 30 -9.43 -18.89 -1.81
CA THR A 30 -10.67 -18.64 -1.06
C THR A 30 -10.51 -17.37 -0.25
N PRO A 31 -11.41 -16.37 -0.37
CA PRO A 31 -11.33 -15.15 0.42
C PRO A 31 -11.26 -15.44 1.91
N ILE A 32 -10.37 -14.75 2.63
CA ILE A 32 -10.21 -14.93 4.08
C ILE A 32 -11.48 -14.42 4.77
N ASP A 33 -12.07 -15.27 5.62
CA ASP A 33 -13.28 -14.97 6.40
C ASP A 33 -13.01 -15.06 7.91
N GLY A 34 -11.95 -14.40 8.36
CA GLY A 34 -11.52 -14.37 9.76
C GLY A 34 -10.83 -13.05 10.10
N PRO A 35 -10.56 -12.77 11.39
CA PRO A 35 -9.94 -11.53 11.81
C PRO A 35 -8.48 -11.45 11.34
N VAL A 36 -8.13 -10.38 10.65
CA VAL A 36 -6.79 -10.15 10.12
C VAL A 36 -6.20 -8.84 10.63
N ARG A 37 -4.86 -8.83 10.67
CA ARG A 37 -4.02 -7.64 10.83
C ARG A 37 -3.51 -7.19 9.47
N LEU A 38 -3.49 -5.88 9.24
CA LEU A 38 -3.02 -5.25 8.01
C LEU A 38 -1.86 -4.28 8.30
N HIS A 39 -0.70 -4.50 7.69
CA HIS A 39 0.42 -3.56 7.70
C HIS A 39 0.67 -3.03 6.29
N VAL A 40 0.78 -1.70 6.15
CA VAL A 40 0.94 -1.05 4.84
C VAL A 40 2.05 -0.01 4.88
N ALA A 41 3.05 -0.17 4.02
CA ALA A 41 4.01 0.90 3.73
C ALA A 41 3.74 1.46 2.32
N LEU A 42 3.29 2.72 2.26
CA LEU A 42 2.99 3.43 1.01
C LEU A 42 4.19 4.26 0.59
N THR A 43 4.79 3.90 -0.54
CA THR A 43 5.83 4.72 -1.19
C THR A 43 5.15 5.69 -2.13
N VAL A 44 5.12 6.98 -1.79
CA VAL A 44 4.47 8.03 -2.59
C VAL A 44 5.50 8.78 -3.45
N PRO A 45 5.10 9.41 -4.57
CA PRO A 45 6.03 10.19 -5.38
C PRO A 45 6.75 11.26 -4.55
N ALA A 46 8.07 11.37 -4.74
CA ALA A 46 8.85 12.46 -4.13
C ALA A 46 8.46 13.80 -4.78
N PRO A 47 8.36 14.89 -4.00
CA PRO A 47 8.11 16.20 -4.55
C PRO A 47 9.32 16.65 -5.37
N SER A 48 9.09 17.46 -6.40
CA SER A 48 10.16 18.08 -7.18
C SER A 48 11.00 19.07 -6.35
N ARG A 49 10.44 19.57 -5.25
CA ARG A 49 11.12 20.43 -4.27
C ARG A 49 10.82 19.92 -2.88
N VAL A 50 11.87 19.56 -2.14
CA VAL A 50 11.75 19.12 -0.75
C VAL A 50 11.57 20.35 0.13
N ASN A 51 10.46 20.41 0.87
CA ASN A 51 10.32 21.43 1.90
C ASN A 51 11.21 21.02 3.08
N ILE A 52 12.28 21.79 3.30
CA ILE A 52 13.37 21.48 4.23
C ILE A 52 12.99 21.75 5.69
N SER A 53 11.76 22.21 5.95
CA SER A 53 11.32 22.78 7.22
C SER A 53 11.17 21.78 8.38
N ALA A 54 11.93 20.68 8.45
CA ALA A 54 11.82 19.75 9.57
C ALA A 54 13.03 18.89 9.94
N VAL A 55 14.17 18.87 9.24
CA VAL A 55 15.17 17.81 9.52
C VAL A 55 16.61 18.26 9.39
N GLU A 56 17.41 17.98 10.42
CA GLU A 56 18.86 18.11 10.38
C GLU A 56 19.47 17.09 9.40
N PRO A 57 20.54 17.45 8.66
CA PRO A 57 21.29 16.51 7.85
C PRO A 57 21.77 15.30 8.66
N ILE A 58 21.59 14.09 8.15
CA ILE A 58 22.11 12.87 8.79
C ILE A 58 23.64 12.88 8.82
N GLU A 59 24.24 13.50 7.80
CA GLU A 59 25.68 13.72 7.66
C GLU A 59 25.92 15.15 7.12
N HIS A 60 27.05 15.74 7.49
CA HIS A 60 27.41 17.09 7.07
C HIS A 60 27.52 17.16 5.54
N GLY A 61 26.76 18.05 4.91
CA GLY A 61 26.72 18.20 3.44
C GLY A 61 25.71 17.30 2.72
N MET A 62 24.95 16.45 3.43
CA MET A 62 23.85 15.68 2.82
C MET A 62 22.51 16.41 2.92
N VAL A 63 21.63 16.16 1.94
CA VAL A 63 20.24 16.61 2.01
C VAL A 63 19.53 15.82 3.13
N PRO A 64 18.85 16.48 4.08
CA PRO A 64 18.08 15.79 5.12
C PRO A 64 17.01 14.87 4.52
N ARG A 65 16.76 13.72 5.17
CA ARG A 65 15.57 12.91 4.84
C ARG A 65 14.33 13.72 5.15
N CYS A 66 13.34 13.67 4.27
CA CYS A 66 12.07 14.38 4.45
C CYS A 66 10.93 13.37 4.56
N ALA A 67 10.07 13.53 5.56
CA ALA A 67 8.84 12.75 5.63
C ALA A 67 7.81 13.30 4.62
N PRO A 68 7.02 12.44 3.95
CA PRO A 68 5.97 12.89 3.05
C PRO A 68 4.81 13.52 3.81
N MET A 69 4.88 14.83 4.04
CA MET A 69 3.86 15.59 4.78
C MET A 69 2.74 16.13 3.87
N THR A 70 2.73 15.78 2.58
CA THR A 70 1.71 16.24 1.62
C THR A 70 0.53 15.29 1.53
N THR A 71 -0.58 15.78 0.99
CA THR A 71 -1.74 14.95 0.64
C THR A 71 -1.36 13.87 -0.39
N PRO A 72 -2.11 12.76 -0.46
CA PRO A 72 -3.20 12.37 0.46
C PRO A 72 -2.71 11.94 1.85
N ASP A 73 -3.63 12.03 2.81
CA ASP A 73 -3.41 11.60 4.19
C ASP A 73 -3.28 10.07 4.28
N VAL A 74 -2.58 9.57 5.30
CA VAL A 74 -2.27 8.14 5.45
C VAL A 74 -3.54 7.31 5.60
N ASP A 75 -4.50 7.79 6.37
CA ASP A 75 -5.80 7.15 6.60
C ASP A 75 -6.59 7.01 5.29
N LYS A 76 -6.56 8.01 4.41
CA LYS A 76 -7.21 7.94 3.08
C LYS A 76 -6.56 6.89 2.19
N LEU A 77 -5.23 6.82 2.22
CA LEU A 77 -4.48 5.81 1.48
C LEU A 77 -4.75 4.40 2.02
N LEU A 78 -4.72 4.23 3.34
CA LEU A 78 -5.04 2.97 4.01
C LEU A 78 -6.47 2.54 3.68
N ARG A 79 -7.45 3.45 3.75
CA ARG A 79 -8.84 3.17 3.35
C ARG A 79 -8.92 2.67 1.92
N ALA A 80 -8.14 3.25 1.02
CA ALA A 80 -8.11 2.82 -0.37
C ALA A 80 -7.44 1.46 -0.58
N VAL A 81 -6.46 1.09 0.24
CA VAL A 81 -5.91 -0.27 0.27
C VAL A 81 -6.95 -1.26 0.77
N GLN A 82 -7.63 -0.97 1.89
CA GLN A 82 -8.70 -1.81 2.43
C GLN A 82 -9.80 -2.09 1.40
N ASP A 83 -10.28 -1.04 0.71
CA ASP A 83 -11.25 -1.16 -0.38
C ASP A 83 -10.76 -2.06 -1.54
N ALA A 84 -9.45 -2.16 -1.77
CA ALA A 84 -8.86 -2.96 -2.84
C ALA A 84 -8.72 -4.45 -2.48
N LEU A 85 -8.69 -4.77 -1.18
CA LEU A 85 -8.57 -6.13 -0.66
C LEU A 85 -9.93 -6.87 -0.62
N SER A 86 -11.02 -6.12 -0.51
CA SER A 86 -12.41 -6.61 -0.57
C SER A 86 -13.25 -5.77 -1.53
N PRO A 87 -12.89 -5.71 -2.83
CA PRO A 87 -13.59 -4.84 -3.77
C PRO A 87 -15.05 -5.25 -3.89
N ARG A 88 -15.94 -4.25 -3.92
CA ARG A 88 -17.36 -4.50 -4.21
C ARG A 88 -17.50 -5.06 -5.62
N ASP A 89 -18.38 -6.05 -5.76
CA ASP A 89 -18.70 -6.60 -7.06
C ASP A 89 -19.32 -5.53 -7.97
N ASP A 90 -19.12 -5.68 -9.28
CA ASP A 90 -19.60 -4.69 -10.23
C ASP A 90 -21.13 -4.75 -10.36
N ARG A 91 -21.78 -3.68 -9.91
CA ARG A 91 -23.21 -3.41 -10.06
C ARG A 91 -23.39 -2.04 -10.75
N LYS A 92 -24.44 -1.87 -11.55
CA LYS A 92 -24.83 -0.53 -12.02
C LYS A 92 -25.48 0.23 -10.86
N ALA A 93 -25.31 1.56 -10.81
CA ALA A 93 -26.04 2.38 -9.84
C ALA A 93 -27.57 2.14 -9.99
N GLY A 94 -28.23 1.81 -8.87
CA GLY A 94 -29.66 1.46 -8.83
C GLY A 94 -29.99 -0.01 -9.11
N GLU A 95 -29.01 -0.86 -9.43
CA GLU A 95 -29.20 -2.28 -9.74
C GLU A 95 -28.85 -3.13 -8.50
N THR A 96 -29.88 -3.64 -7.80
CA THR A 96 -29.71 -4.39 -6.55
C THR A 96 -29.53 -5.90 -6.75
N THR A 97 -30.05 -6.44 -7.85
CA THR A 97 -30.19 -7.89 -8.08
C THR A 97 -29.20 -8.47 -9.09
N LYS A 98 -28.70 -7.69 -10.06
CA LYS A 98 -27.82 -8.21 -11.12
C LYS A 98 -26.35 -7.93 -10.82
N LEU A 99 -25.59 -9.01 -10.65
CA LEU A 99 -24.13 -8.99 -10.59
C LEU A 99 -23.57 -9.02 -12.02
N ARG A 100 -22.74 -8.05 -12.41
CA ARG A 100 -22.16 -8.04 -13.76
C ARG A 100 -20.87 -8.85 -13.86
N ALA A 101 -20.06 -8.82 -12.81
CA ALA A 101 -18.85 -9.64 -12.69
C ALA A 101 -18.50 -9.83 -11.22
N ARG A 102 -18.12 -11.06 -10.84
CA ARG A 102 -17.45 -11.32 -9.57
C ARG A 102 -16.03 -10.81 -9.65
N ARG A 103 -15.64 -9.97 -8.70
CA ARG A 103 -14.25 -9.52 -8.60
C ARG A 103 -13.47 -10.47 -7.71
N PHE A 104 -12.18 -10.64 -7.98
CA PHE A 104 -11.29 -11.31 -7.04
C PHE A 104 -11.30 -10.54 -5.71
N LYS A 105 -11.44 -11.26 -4.59
CA LYS A 105 -11.43 -10.70 -3.25
C LYS A 105 -10.40 -11.46 -2.42
N LEU A 106 -9.50 -10.74 -1.78
CA LEU A 106 -8.57 -11.34 -0.84
C LEU A 106 -9.28 -11.63 0.49
N LEU A 107 -10.14 -10.70 0.93
CA LEU A 107 -10.97 -10.82 2.14
C LEU A 107 -12.46 -10.86 1.74
N THR A 108 -13.28 -11.57 2.51
CA THR A 108 -14.74 -11.56 2.29
C THR A 108 -15.34 -10.16 2.42
N ASP A 109 -14.84 -9.37 3.38
CA ASP A 109 -15.25 -7.99 3.67
C ASP A 109 -14.09 -7.21 4.34
N ASP A 110 -14.07 -5.87 4.26
CA ASP A 110 -13.02 -5.06 4.89
C ASP A 110 -13.18 -5.01 6.43
N CYS A 111 -14.36 -5.32 6.97
CA CYS A 111 -14.58 -5.46 8.42
C CYS A 111 -13.79 -6.61 9.06
N ARG A 112 -13.21 -7.51 8.25
CA ARG A 112 -12.29 -8.55 8.74
C ARG A 112 -10.97 -7.97 9.23
N ILE A 113 -10.63 -6.75 8.83
CA ILE A 113 -9.42 -6.05 9.28
C ILE A 113 -9.72 -5.38 10.63
N VAL A 114 -9.22 -5.99 11.70
CA VAL A 114 -9.48 -5.53 13.08
C VAL A 114 -8.28 -4.82 13.71
N ASP A 115 -7.10 -4.94 13.10
CA ASP A 115 -5.86 -4.25 13.47
C ASP A 115 -5.18 -3.75 12.19
N SER A 116 -4.80 -2.47 12.15
CA SER A 116 -4.12 -1.92 10.98
C SER A 116 -3.12 -0.84 11.32
N LEU A 117 -1.94 -0.93 10.71
CA LEU A 117 -0.91 0.09 10.73
C LEU A 117 -0.54 0.51 9.32
N ALA A 118 -0.36 1.80 9.12
CA ALA A 118 0.05 2.36 7.85
C ALA A 118 1.12 3.44 8.04
N ALA A 119 2.12 3.41 7.15
CA ALA A 119 3.11 4.46 7.02
C ALA A 119 3.14 4.94 5.58
N LYS A 120 3.48 6.22 5.37
CA LYS A 120 3.83 6.76 4.06
C LYS A 120 5.27 7.23 4.06
N THR A 121 5.95 7.00 2.95
CA THR A 121 7.37 7.31 2.77
C THR A 121 7.67 7.69 1.32
N TYR A 122 8.83 8.29 1.06
CA TYR A 122 9.32 8.52 -0.30
C TYR A 122 10.16 7.33 -0.81
N PRO A 123 10.47 7.26 -2.11
CA PRO A 123 11.32 6.21 -2.63
C PRO A 123 12.74 6.23 -2.07
N CYS A 124 13.41 5.08 -2.14
CA CYS A 124 14.85 5.00 -1.88
C CYS A 124 15.65 5.92 -2.84
N PRO A 125 16.75 6.55 -2.39
CA PRO A 125 17.37 6.43 -1.06
C PRO A 125 16.84 7.41 -0.01
N GLY A 126 15.91 8.32 -0.33
CA GLY A 126 15.40 9.38 0.56
C GLY A 126 14.29 8.96 1.53
N HIS A 127 13.97 7.67 1.56
CA HIS A 127 12.90 7.10 2.36
C HIS A 127 13.08 7.25 3.88
N THR A 128 12.00 7.15 4.62
CA THR A 128 11.94 7.20 6.09
C THR A 128 11.47 5.89 6.71
N HIS A 129 11.05 4.91 5.91
CA HIS A 129 10.51 3.65 6.39
C HIS A 129 11.24 2.46 5.75
N PRO A 130 11.61 1.40 6.50
CA PRO A 130 12.40 0.28 5.97
C PRO A 130 11.76 -0.43 4.77
N TRP A 131 10.43 -0.50 4.73
CA TRP A 131 9.68 -1.13 3.63
C TRP A 131 9.47 -0.20 2.42
N ALA A 132 10.26 0.87 2.28
CA ALA A 132 10.16 1.75 1.13
C ALA A 132 10.58 1.04 -0.16
N LEU A 133 9.80 1.25 -1.22
CA LEU A 133 10.13 0.78 -2.55
C LEU A 133 11.07 1.78 -3.24
N PRO A 134 11.82 1.38 -4.29
CA PRO A 134 12.58 2.31 -5.13
C PRO A 134 11.67 3.17 -6.04
N TRP A 135 10.37 2.89 -6.08
CA TRP A 135 9.37 3.54 -6.92
C TRP A 135 8.04 3.72 -6.17
N PRO A 136 7.13 4.60 -6.64
CA PRO A 136 5.81 4.72 -6.03
C PRO A 136 5.00 3.41 -6.06
N GLY A 137 4.41 3.03 -4.93
CA GLY A 137 3.70 1.77 -4.76
C GLY A 137 3.34 1.50 -3.30
N ALA A 138 2.92 0.27 -3.00
CA ALA A 138 2.61 -0.16 -1.64
C ALA A 138 3.21 -1.54 -1.37
N VAL A 139 3.77 -1.72 -0.17
CA VAL A 139 4.07 -3.03 0.41
C VAL A 139 2.98 -3.33 1.41
N ILE A 140 2.30 -4.46 1.22
CA ILE A 140 1.12 -4.85 1.99
C ILE A 140 1.41 -6.22 2.61
N ARG A 141 1.35 -6.30 3.95
CA ARG A 141 1.36 -7.57 4.68
C ARG A 141 0.02 -7.76 5.37
N ILE A 142 -0.56 -8.94 5.16
CA ILE A 142 -1.81 -9.36 5.80
C ILE A 142 -1.52 -10.68 6.50
N SER A 143 -1.96 -10.77 7.75
CA SER A 143 -1.71 -11.93 8.59
C SER A 143 -2.96 -12.20 9.42
N SER A 144 -3.27 -13.47 9.66
CA SER A 144 -4.30 -13.85 10.63
C SER A 144 -3.86 -13.45 12.03
N LEU A 145 -4.81 -13.09 12.90
CA LEU A 145 -4.48 -12.64 14.27
C LEU A 145 -3.88 -13.72 15.17
N ASP A 146 -4.05 -15.00 14.83
CA ASP A 146 -3.50 -16.15 15.54
C ASP A 146 -2.07 -16.50 15.12
N VAL A 147 -1.49 -15.76 14.17
CA VAL A 147 -0.13 -15.99 13.68
C VAL A 147 0.83 -14.96 14.26
N ASP A 148 1.90 -15.45 14.90
CA ASP A 148 3.02 -14.62 15.33
C ASP A 148 3.62 -13.89 14.13
N THR A 149 3.39 -12.58 14.11
CA THR A 149 3.79 -11.71 13.02
C THR A 149 4.83 -10.72 13.56
N PRO A 150 6.01 -10.58 12.92
CA PRO A 150 6.99 -9.57 13.30
C PRO A 150 6.35 -8.18 13.37
N PRO A 151 6.84 -7.27 14.23
CA PRO A 151 6.29 -5.93 14.34
C PRO A 151 6.36 -5.18 13.00
N PHE A 152 5.45 -4.23 12.80
CA PHE A 152 5.59 -3.27 11.72
C PHE A 152 6.69 -2.28 12.13
N PRO A 153 7.77 -2.10 11.34
CA PRO A 153 8.86 -1.23 11.75
C PRO A 153 8.41 0.23 11.83
N ASN A 154 9.05 1.00 12.69
CA ASN A 154 8.76 2.42 12.83
C ASN A 154 9.38 3.22 11.68
N SER A 155 8.74 4.34 11.34
CA SER A 155 9.37 5.36 10.49
C SER A 155 10.45 6.10 11.28
N THR A 156 11.51 6.55 10.60
CA THR A 156 12.60 7.32 11.18
C THR A 156 13.14 8.36 10.20
N LEU A 157 13.59 9.49 10.73
CA LEU A 157 14.36 10.50 9.99
C LEU A 157 15.86 10.21 9.98
N ARG A 158 16.30 9.23 10.79
CA ARG A 158 17.66 8.66 10.74
C ARG A 158 17.75 7.70 9.55
N ARG A 159 18.78 6.85 9.53
CA ARG A 159 18.88 5.74 8.57
C ARG A 159 17.82 4.67 8.91
N PRO A 160 16.87 4.38 8.01
CA PRO A 160 15.95 3.26 8.19
C PRO A 160 16.68 1.93 8.03
N ASP A 161 16.14 0.89 8.66
CA ASP A 161 16.62 -0.48 8.50
C ASP A 161 16.48 -0.98 7.05
N ALA A 162 17.12 -2.10 6.75
CA ALA A 162 17.05 -2.71 5.44
C ALA A 162 15.61 -3.18 5.10
N PHE A 163 15.30 -3.18 3.80
CA PHE A 163 14.07 -3.77 3.30
C PHE A 163 14.00 -5.25 3.69
N PRO A 164 12.83 -5.78 4.13
CA PRO A 164 12.77 -7.14 4.65
C PRO A 164 13.15 -8.13 3.54
N PRO A 165 14.10 -9.04 3.80
CA PRO A 165 14.61 -9.96 2.78
C PRO A 165 13.51 -10.92 2.29
N GLU A 166 12.58 -11.31 3.17
CA GLU A 166 11.47 -12.23 2.83
C GLU A 166 10.56 -11.74 1.70
N VAL A 167 10.51 -10.44 1.44
CA VAL A 167 9.70 -9.83 0.37
C VAL A 167 10.56 -9.24 -0.75
N GLY A 168 11.87 -9.46 -0.73
CA GLY A 168 12.81 -8.96 -1.74
C GLY A 168 12.52 -9.51 -3.14
N GLU A 169 12.27 -10.82 -3.26
CA GLU A 169 11.94 -11.46 -4.54
C GLU A 169 10.63 -10.90 -5.14
N LEU A 170 9.60 -10.70 -4.31
CA LEU A 170 8.33 -10.09 -4.73
C LEU A 170 8.54 -8.66 -5.22
N ARG A 171 9.35 -7.87 -4.50
CA ARG A 171 9.73 -6.50 -4.90
C ARG A 171 10.40 -6.51 -6.27
N ASP A 172 11.38 -7.38 -6.47
CA ASP A 172 12.18 -7.43 -7.69
C ASP A 172 11.33 -7.90 -8.88
N ALA A 173 10.47 -8.90 -8.67
CA ALA A 173 9.51 -9.35 -9.68
C ALA A 173 8.56 -8.23 -10.11
N VAL A 174 8.05 -7.42 -9.17
CA VAL A 174 7.25 -6.24 -9.49
C VAL A 174 8.08 -5.21 -10.25
N GLY A 175 9.33 -4.96 -9.83
CA GLY A 175 10.25 -4.03 -10.50
C GLY A 175 10.51 -4.38 -11.96
N LEU A 176 10.79 -5.65 -12.25
CA LEU A 176 10.98 -6.15 -13.61
C LEU A 176 9.74 -5.93 -14.49
N ARG A 177 8.54 -6.21 -13.95
CA ARG A 177 7.28 -5.97 -14.67
C ARG A 177 7.05 -4.50 -14.98
N ARG A 178 7.45 -3.61 -14.07
CA ARG A 178 7.33 -2.15 -14.28
C ARG A 178 8.29 -1.63 -15.34
N ALA A 179 9.45 -2.25 -15.54
CA ALA A 179 10.41 -1.86 -16.56
C ALA A 179 10.04 -2.34 -17.98
N ALA A 180 9.13 -3.32 -18.09
CA ALA A 180 8.70 -3.92 -19.34
C ALA A 180 7.48 -3.23 -19.99
N VAL A 181 6.96 -2.16 -19.38
CA VAL A 181 5.79 -1.37 -19.81
C VAL A 181 6.24 0.04 -20.18
#